data_AF-A0A3C2C114-F1
#
_entry.id   AF-A0A3C2C114-F1
#
_cell.length_a   1.000
_cell.length_b   1.000
_cell.length_c   1.000
_cell.angle_alpha   90.00
_cell.angle_beta   90.00
_cell.angle_gamma   90.00
#
_symmetry.space_group_name_H-M   'P 1'
#
loop_
_entity.id
_entity.type
_entity.pdbx_description
1 polymer ?
#
loop_
_entity_poly.entity_id
_entity_poly.type
_entity_poly.pdbx_seq_one_letter_code
_entity_poly.pdbx_strand_id
1 'polypeptide(L)'
;IILSVSKLYKSSEAIVMNSLGLGDKHLMVFIQPITITIFVFILFLTTVAVPWSKQQRSMIMDRTENASEFSFIKQGEFQEFKDGEIVFYASKVKDSNQGSDQAMEEIFIYALAGGEPIITLAKQAQKYTDTTTSSVYLRLKEGTRYHGFPGETNKKILNFDLYDLQIIDGEVQRSASNYSKVEGQRTLDLLGSNDLKATAELQWRLSQPLSVLILSILGILLGKASPRGGKNLGVLIGVVIFILYNNALLIAKSTLERGDSIPIVGLWWVHVLMLLFILIFYFYRHGKFTHYLDKIVDKFSFKDVSNAK
;
A
#
# COMPACT_ATOMS: atom_id res chain seq x y z
N ILE A 1 -21.50 11.93 -0.20
CA ILE A 1 -21.60 13.25 -0.89
C ILE A 1 -22.25 13.11 -2.27
N ILE A 2 -21.62 12.43 -3.24
CA ILE A 2 -22.11 12.31 -4.64
C ILE A 2 -23.59 11.91 -4.71
N LEU A 3 -23.98 10.83 -4.00
CA LEU A 3 -25.37 10.34 -3.98
C LEU A 3 -26.36 11.37 -3.43
N SER A 4 -26.01 12.03 -2.32
CA SER A 4 -26.85 13.05 -1.69
C SER A 4 -27.04 14.25 -2.61
N VAL A 5 -25.96 14.77 -3.19
CA VAL A 5 -26.01 15.88 -4.15
C VAL A 5 -26.81 15.48 -5.38
N SER A 6 -26.59 14.28 -5.93
CA SER A 6 -27.36 13.77 -7.07
C SER A 6 -28.85 13.66 -6.76
N LYS A 7 -29.21 13.26 -5.54
CA LYS A 7 -30.61 13.24 -5.08
C LYS A 7 -31.22 14.64 -5.08
N LEU A 8 -30.53 15.65 -4.52
CA LEU A 8 -30.98 17.04 -4.50
C LEU A 8 -31.19 17.63 -5.90
N TYR A 9 -30.33 17.26 -6.87
CA TYR A 9 -30.50 17.67 -8.26
C TYR A 9 -31.66 16.95 -8.94
N LYS A 10 -31.89 15.67 -8.62
CA LYS A 10 -33.02 14.88 -9.16
C LYS A 10 -34.37 15.32 -8.60
N SER A 11 -34.45 15.69 -7.33
CA SER A 11 -35.66 16.26 -6.73
C SER A 11 -35.89 17.73 -7.09
N SER A 12 -35.05 18.31 -7.95
CA SER A 12 -35.07 19.73 -8.34
C SER A 12 -34.81 20.73 -7.20
N GLU A 13 -34.56 20.27 -5.96
CA GLU A 13 -34.22 21.13 -4.81
C GLU A 13 -32.97 21.97 -5.08
N ALA A 14 -31.90 21.33 -5.56
CA ALA A 14 -30.67 22.03 -5.90
C ALA A 14 -30.84 22.99 -7.10
N ILE A 15 -31.80 22.73 -7.99
CA ILE A 15 -32.10 23.63 -9.12
C ILE A 15 -32.80 24.89 -8.60
N VAL A 16 -33.79 24.74 -7.72
CA VAL A 16 -34.48 25.87 -7.06
C VAL A 16 -33.50 26.70 -6.24
N MET A 17 -32.61 26.07 -5.47
CA MET A 17 -31.55 26.77 -4.71
C MET A 17 -30.65 27.59 -5.62
N ASN A 18 -30.20 27.02 -6.76
CA ASN A 18 -29.37 27.75 -7.72
C ASN A 18 -30.11 28.98 -8.30
N SER A 19 -31.42 28.89 -8.55
CA SER A 19 -32.24 30.03 -9.03
C SER A 19 -32.38 31.15 -8.00
N LEU A 20 -32.25 30.83 -6.70
CA LEU A 20 -32.22 31.81 -5.60
C LEU A 20 -30.82 32.41 -5.37
N GLY A 21 -29.83 32.07 -6.20
CA GLY A 21 -28.44 32.54 -6.09
C GLY A 21 -27.55 31.64 -5.23
N LEU A 22 -28.06 30.54 -4.67
CA LEU A 22 -27.27 29.56 -3.92
C LEU A 22 -26.57 28.61 -4.89
N GLY A 23 -25.43 29.06 -5.41
CA GLY A 23 -24.57 28.29 -6.31
C GLY A 23 -23.78 27.15 -5.65
N ASP A 24 -22.98 26.43 -6.46
CA ASP A 24 -22.17 25.29 -6.04
C ASP A 24 -21.24 25.60 -4.84
N LYS A 25 -20.77 26.85 -4.72
CA LYS A 25 -19.93 27.31 -3.59
C LYS A 25 -20.66 27.26 -2.24
N HIS A 26 -21.95 27.60 -2.21
CA HIS A 26 -22.74 27.53 -0.97
C HIS A 26 -22.96 26.09 -0.54
N LEU A 27 -23.17 25.19 -1.49
CA LEU A 27 -23.28 23.75 -1.21
C LEU A 27 -21.97 23.17 -0.66
N MET A 28 -20.81 23.66 -1.13
CA MET A 28 -19.50 23.32 -0.54
C MET A 28 -19.37 23.76 0.91
N VAL A 29 -19.77 25.00 1.23
CA VAL A 29 -19.76 25.52 2.60
C VAL A 29 -20.74 24.74 3.50
N PHE A 30 -21.91 24.38 2.98
CA PHE A 30 -22.92 23.63 3.75
C PHE A 30 -22.45 22.23 4.17
N ILE A 31 -21.67 21.54 3.32
CA ILE A 31 -21.15 20.20 3.61
C ILE A 31 -19.89 20.25 4.51
N GLN A 32 -19.24 21.40 4.60
CA GLN A 32 -17.97 21.59 5.30
C GLN A 32 -17.95 21.09 6.76
N PRO A 33 -18.98 21.31 7.62
CA PRO A 33 -18.96 20.82 9.01
C PRO A 33 -18.89 19.29 9.10
N ILE A 34 -19.57 18.58 8.19
CA ILE A 34 -19.54 17.12 8.12
C ILE A 34 -18.16 16.66 7.64
N THR A 35 -17.64 17.28 6.59
CA THR A 35 -16.31 16.96 6.05
C THR A 35 -15.20 17.21 7.07
N ILE A 36 -15.26 18.31 7.83
CA ILE A 36 -14.29 18.62 8.90
C ILE A 36 -14.38 17.59 10.04
N THR A 37 -15.58 17.21 10.45
CA THR A 37 -15.76 16.15 11.47
C THR A 37 -15.10 14.85 11.03
N ILE A 38 -15.33 14.43 9.77
CA ILE A 38 -14.70 13.22 9.21
C ILE A 38 -13.18 13.39 9.09
N PHE A 39 -12.70 14.57 8.68
CA PHE A 39 -11.27 14.88 8.62
C PHE A 39 -10.60 14.70 9.99
N VAL A 40 -11.16 15.29 11.06
CA VAL A 40 -10.60 15.17 12.42
C VAL A 40 -10.60 13.71 12.87
N PHE A 41 -11.67 12.97 12.58
CA PHE A 41 -11.75 11.55 12.91
C PHE A 41 -10.67 10.72 12.19
N ILE A 42 -10.46 10.94 10.89
CA ILE A 42 -9.44 10.23 10.11
C ILE A 42 -8.03 10.66 10.53
N LEU A 43 -7.83 11.94 10.82
CA LEU A 43 -6.56 12.44 11.34
C LEU A 43 -6.20 11.74 12.65
N PHE A 44 -7.15 11.62 13.58
CA PHE A 44 -6.96 10.87 14.81
C PHE A 44 -6.64 9.40 14.56
N LEU A 45 -7.40 8.72 13.69
CA LEU A 45 -7.16 7.32 13.36
C LEU A 45 -5.75 7.09 12.79
N THR A 46 -5.34 7.90 11.82
CA THR A 46 -4.09 7.72 11.09
C THR A 46 -2.86 8.13 11.89
N THR A 47 -2.97 9.08 12.81
CA THR A 47 -1.84 9.58 13.61
C THR A 47 -1.70 8.91 14.97
N VAL A 48 -2.77 8.34 15.53
CA VAL A 48 -2.78 7.76 16.88
C VAL A 48 -3.19 6.28 16.86
N ALA A 49 -4.40 5.97 16.40
CA ALA A 49 -4.97 4.63 16.57
C ALA A 49 -4.27 3.56 15.71
N VAL A 50 -4.03 3.86 14.43
CA VAL A 50 -3.37 2.95 13.49
C VAL A 50 -1.91 2.70 13.87
N PRO A 51 -1.08 3.74 14.14
CA PRO A 51 0.29 3.50 14.59
C PRO A 51 0.37 2.71 15.89
N TRP A 52 -0.51 2.99 16.85
CA TRP A 52 -0.58 2.21 18.10
C TRP A 52 -0.91 0.74 17.83
N SER A 53 -1.91 0.46 16.98
CA SER A 53 -2.27 -0.92 16.60
C SER A 53 -1.10 -1.64 15.91
N LYS A 54 -0.42 -0.97 14.96
CA LYS A 54 0.77 -1.52 14.28
C LYS A 54 1.93 -1.75 15.25
N GLN A 55 2.12 -0.86 16.21
CA GLN A 55 3.13 -1.01 17.27
C GLN A 55 2.87 -2.27 18.11
N GLN A 56 1.63 -2.47 18.56
CA GLN A 56 1.26 -3.67 19.32
C GLN A 56 1.47 -4.94 18.50
N ARG A 57 1.09 -4.92 17.21
CA ARG A 57 1.35 -6.02 16.29
C ARG A 57 2.84 -6.32 16.18
N SER A 58 3.68 -5.29 16.00
CA SER A 58 5.14 -5.45 15.95
C SER A 58 5.69 -6.02 17.25
N MET A 59 5.24 -5.55 18.42
CA MET A 59 5.68 -6.08 19.72
C MET A 59 5.28 -7.53 19.94
N ILE A 60 4.07 -7.93 19.51
CA ILE A 60 3.63 -9.32 19.57
C ILE A 60 4.47 -10.18 18.62
N MET A 61 4.79 -9.68 17.43
CA MET A 61 5.60 -10.41 16.45
C MET A 61 7.07 -10.51 16.89
N ASP A 62 7.64 -9.46 17.50
CA ASP A 62 9.00 -9.45 18.03
C ASP A 62 9.12 -10.33 19.29
N ARG A 63 8.12 -10.32 20.19
CA ARG A 63 8.07 -11.28 21.33
C ARG A 63 7.89 -12.70 20.88
N THR A 64 7.21 -12.88 19.75
CA THR A 64 7.15 -14.14 19.05
C THR A 64 8.27 -14.17 18.01
N GLU A 65 9.52 -13.91 18.42
CA GLU A 65 10.74 -13.74 17.60
C GLU A 65 11.05 -14.93 16.66
N ASN A 66 10.16 -15.93 16.63
CA ASN A 66 10.11 -17.12 15.80
C ASN A 66 8.69 -17.45 15.33
N ALA A 67 7.81 -16.48 15.08
CA ALA A 67 6.49 -16.63 14.43
C ALA A 67 6.39 -15.81 13.15
N SER A 68 7.40 -15.96 12.29
CA SER A 68 7.16 -15.82 10.86
C SER A 68 5.99 -16.75 10.50
N GLU A 69 5.11 -16.37 9.59
CA GLU A 69 4.02 -17.21 9.06
C GLU A 69 4.51 -18.59 8.53
N PHE A 70 5.84 -18.72 8.40
CA PHE A 70 6.64 -19.88 8.03
C PHE A 70 7.24 -20.67 9.21
N SER A 71 6.95 -20.29 10.45
CA SER A 71 7.74 -20.76 11.61
C SER A 71 7.27 -22.03 12.26
N PHE A 72 6.00 -22.39 12.05
CA PHE A 72 5.41 -23.59 12.60
C PHE A 72 5.15 -24.54 11.46
N ILE A 73 6.18 -25.30 11.12
CA ILE A 73 5.94 -26.52 10.36
C ILE A 73 5.11 -27.41 11.28
N LYS A 74 3.84 -27.55 10.94
CA LYS A 74 2.94 -28.50 11.60
C LYS A 74 3.36 -29.92 11.30
N GLN A 75 3.29 -30.75 12.32
CA GLN A 75 3.55 -32.17 12.21
C GLN A 75 2.47 -32.84 11.35
N GLY A 76 2.89 -33.62 10.35
CA GLY A 76 2.00 -34.48 9.57
C GLY A 76 1.10 -33.76 8.56
N GLU A 77 1.28 -32.45 8.35
CA GLU A 77 0.54 -31.67 7.34
C GLU A 77 1.48 -31.19 6.23
N PHE A 78 1.03 -31.30 4.98
CA PHE A 78 1.67 -30.64 3.86
C PHE A 78 1.37 -29.14 3.92
N GLN A 79 2.42 -28.33 3.87
CA GLN A 79 2.33 -26.88 3.92
C GLN A 79 2.89 -26.28 2.64
N GLU A 80 2.15 -25.35 2.08
CA GLU A 80 2.50 -24.66 0.84
C GLU A 80 3.07 -23.27 1.15
N PHE A 81 4.18 -22.95 0.50
CA PHE A 81 4.90 -21.69 0.63
C PHE A 81 5.10 -21.08 -0.76
N LYS A 82 5.17 -19.74 -0.83
CA LYS A 82 5.29 -18.97 -2.09
C LYS A 82 4.23 -19.37 -3.12
N ASP A 83 2.95 -19.27 -2.75
CA ASP A 83 1.81 -19.59 -3.63
C ASP A 83 1.90 -20.98 -4.30
N GLY A 84 2.41 -21.98 -3.58
CA GLY A 84 2.50 -23.38 -4.03
C GLY A 84 3.80 -23.76 -4.74
N GLU A 85 4.76 -22.83 -4.90
CA GLU A 85 6.07 -23.16 -5.49
C GLU A 85 6.90 -24.09 -4.60
N ILE A 86 6.68 -24.08 -3.29
CA ILE A 86 7.36 -24.93 -2.32
C ILE A 86 6.32 -25.65 -1.47
N VAL A 87 6.36 -26.98 -1.46
CA VAL A 87 5.57 -27.82 -0.56
C VAL A 87 6.49 -28.48 0.44
N PHE A 88 6.18 -28.34 1.72
CA PHE A 88 6.98 -28.86 2.82
C PHE A 88 6.16 -29.84 3.66
N TYR A 89 6.79 -30.93 4.09
CA TYR A 89 6.21 -31.90 5.01
C TYR A 89 7.26 -32.40 6.00
N ALA A 90 6.86 -32.51 7.27
CA ALA A 90 7.62 -33.18 8.32
C ALA A 90 6.73 -34.18 9.07
N SER A 91 7.21 -35.42 9.20
CA SER A 91 6.49 -36.50 9.90
C SER A 91 6.45 -36.29 11.42
N LYS A 92 7.56 -35.81 11.98
CA LYS A 92 7.69 -35.51 13.42
C LYS A 92 8.37 -34.17 13.62
N VAL A 93 7.84 -33.43 14.56
CA VAL A 93 8.32 -32.11 14.93
C VAL A 93 8.49 -32.11 16.44
N LYS A 94 9.73 -31.94 16.90
CA LYS A 94 10.03 -31.79 18.32
C LYS A 94 10.13 -30.30 18.62
N ASP A 95 9.15 -29.81 19.38
CA ASP A 95 9.22 -28.45 19.92
C ASP A 95 10.31 -28.41 20.99
N SER A 96 11.40 -27.70 20.68
CA SER A 96 12.38 -27.30 21.68
C SER A 96 11.74 -26.18 22.51
N ASN A 97 11.51 -26.42 23.81
CA ASN A 97 11.01 -25.43 24.75
C ASN A 97 11.98 -24.24 24.99
N GLN A 98 13.10 -24.16 24.27
CA GLN A 98 14.02 -23.04 24.30
C GLN A 98 14.51 -22.72 22.89
N GLY A 99 14.06 -21.58 22.36
CA GLY A 99 14.61 -20.94 21.18
C GLY A 99 14.21 -21.57 19.84
N SER A 100 14.32 -20.73 18.80
CA SER A 100 14.17 -20.88 17.35
C SER A 100 14.40 -22.23 16.64
N ASP A 101 14.90 -23.24 17.35
CA ASP A 101 15.50 -24.44 16.80
C ASP A 101 14.50 -25.59 16.86
N GLN A 102 13.62 -25.61 15.87
CA GLN A 102 12.67 -26.70 15.69
C GLN A 102 13.38 -27.88 15.01
N ALA A 103 13.48 -28.99 15.73
CA ALA A 103 14.04 -30.24 15.21
C ALA A 103 12.92 -31.05 14.57
N MET A 104 13.16 -31.52 13.35
CA MET A 104 12.18 -32.23 12.55
C MET A 104 12.77 -33.54 12.04
N GLU A 105 11.94 -34.56 11.87
CA GLU A 105 12.32 -35.87 11.34
C GLU A 105 11.46 -36.23 10.13
N GLU A 106 12.08 -36.96 9.18
CA GLU A 106 11.48 -37.44 7.94
C GLU A 106 10.85 -36.31 7.12
N ILE A 107 11.73 -35.60 6.43
CA ILE A 107 11.41 -34.36 5.72
C ILE A 107 11.20 -34.66 4.24
N PHE A 108 10.13 -34.10 3.71
CA PHE A 108 9.87 -34.05 2.28
C PHE A 108 9.70 -32.59 1.87
N ILE A 109 10.46 -32.18 0.86
CA ILE A 109 10.36 -30.85 0.27
C ILE A 109 10.22 -31.00 -1.24
N TYR A 110 9.17 -30.43 -1.78
CA TYR A 110 9.00 -30.22 -3.21
C TYR A 110 9.21 -28.73 -3.50
N ALA A 111 10.01 -28.41 -4.50
CA ALA A 111 10.21 -27.03 -4.93
C ALA A 111 10.27 -26.95 -6.45
N LEU A 112 9.68 -25.92 -7.02
CA LEU A 112 9.82 -25.56 -8.44
C LEU A 112 10.92 -24.51 -8.57
N ALA A 113 12.07 -24.89 -9.14
CA ALA A 113 13.17 -23.96 -9.39
C ALA A 113 13.34 -23.77 -10.90
N GLY A 114 13.06 -22.57 -11.40
CA GLY A 114 13.19 -22.27 -12.84
C GLY A 114 12.28 -23.11 -13.75
N GLY A 115 11.15 -23.59 -13.22
CA GLY A 115 10.23 -24.50 -13.92
C GLY A 115 10.59 -25.98 -13.83
N GLU A 116 11.72 -26.33 -13.21
CA GLU A 116 12.09 -27.72 -12.96
C GLU A 116 11.68 -28.17 -11.55
N PRO A 117 10.96 -29.30 -11.42
CA PRO A 117 10.62 -29.88 -10.13
C PRO A 117 11.86 -30.47 -9.44
N ILE A 118 12.01 -30.13 -8.17
CA ILE A 118 13.05 -30.62 -7.28
C ILE A 118 12.40 -31.26 -6.06
N ILE A 119 12.77 -32.50 -5.77
CA ILE A 119 12.32 -33.22 -4.58
C ILE A 119 13.53 -33.39 -3.65
N THR A 120 13.42 -32.97 -2.40
CA THR A 120 14.45 -33.16 -1.37
C THR A 120 13.88 -34.01 -0.25
N LEU A 121 14.55 -35.12 0.04
CA LEU A 121 14.28 -35.99 1.18
C LEU A 121 15.42 -35.87 2.18
N ALA A 122 15.11 -35.82 3.48
CA ALA A 122 16.13 -35.84 4.53
C ALA A 122 15.62 -36.55 5.78
N LYS A 123 16.53 -37.20 6.51
CA LYS A 123 16.17 -37.87 7.77
C LYS A 123 15.87 -36.88 8.88
N GLN A 124 16.66 -35.80 8.96
CA GLN A 124 16.52 -34.78 9.99
C GLN A 124 16.59 -33.39 9.37
N ALA A 125 15.87 -32.45 9.96
CA ALA A 125 16.06 -31.03 9.71
C ALA A 125 16.10 -30.24 11.00
N GLN A 126 16.89 -29.17 10.98
CA GLN A 126 16.89 -28.15 12.03
C GLN A 126 16.71 -26.79 11.38
N LYS A 127 15.68 -26.06 11.83
CA LYS A 127 15.54 -24.65 11.47
C LYS A 127 16.58 -23.86 12.25
N TYR A 128 17.27 -22.96 11.58
CA TYR A 128 18.09 -21.95 12.25
C TYR A 128 18.00 -20.63 11.49
N THR A 129 18.07 -19.54 12.24
CA THR A 129 18.14 -18.19 11.67
C THR A 129 19.58 -17.73 11.78
N ASP A 130 20.20 -17.43 10.65
CA ASP A 130 21.55 -16.87 10.67
C ASP A 130 21.47 -15.43 11.23
N THR A 131 22.19 -15.17 12.30
CA THR A 131 22.21 -13.86 12.97
C THR A 131 22.84 -12.78 12.10
N THR A 132 23.72 -13.16 11.16
CA THR A 132 24.46 -12.23 10.30
C THR A 132 23.64 -11.78 9.11
N THR A 133 22.91 -12.70 8.48
CA THR A 133 22.07 -12.41 7.30
C THR A 133 20.59 -12.19 7.65
N SER A 134 20.15 -12.60 8.85
CA SER A 134 18.73 -12.75 9.22
C SER A 134 17.94 -13.65 8.26
N SER A 135 18.63 -14.43 7.44
CA SER A 135 18.02 -15.43 6.57
C SER A 135 17.65 -16.65 7.41
N VAL A 136 16.50 -17.24 7.08
CA VAL A 136 16.03 -18.47 7.72
C VAL A 136 16.44 -19.64 6.85
N TYR A 137 17.25 -20.53 7.42
CA TYR A 137 17.74 -21.73 6.78
C TYR A 137 17.13 -22.96 7.44
N LEU A 138 16.97 -23.99 6.63
CA LEU A 138 16.68 -25.34 7.09
C LEU A 138 17.90 -26.21 6.82
N ARG A 139 18.59 -26.58 7.89
CA ARG A 139 19.71 -27.50 7.86
C ARG A 139 19.20 -28.93 7.78
N LEU A 140 19.28 -29.52 6.61
CA LEU A 140 18.91 -30.90 6.32
C LEU A 140 20.12 -31.80 6.54
N LYS A 141 19.93 -32.93 7.22
CA LYS A 141 20.96 -33.93 7.47
C LYS A 141 20.59 -35.27 6.85
N GLU A 142 21.59 -35.93 6.27
CA GLU A 142 21.49 -37.25 5.65
C GLU A 142 20.31 -37.33 4.67
N GLY A 143 20.46 -36.68 3.52
CA GLY A 143 19.38 -36.54 2.56
C GLY A 143 19.80 -36.75 1.11
N THR A 144 18.78 -36.79 0.26
CA THR A 144 18.92 -36.95 -1.18
C THR A 144 18.04 -35.92 -1.88
N ARG A 145 18.61 -35.24 -2.86
CA ARG A 145 17.92 -34.26 -3.70
C ARG A 145 17.83 -34.79 -5.13
N TYR A 146 16.61 -34.85 -5.64
CA TYR A 146 16.25 -35.32 -6.97
C TYR A 146 15.86 -34.11 -7.82
N HIS A 147 16.56 -33.91 -8.93
CA HIS A 147 16.24 -32.87 -9.92
C HIS A 147 15.64 -33.52 -11.17
N GLY A 148 14.62 -32.87 -11.75
CA GLY A 148 14.08 -33.24 -13.06
C GLY A 148 13.05 -34.37 -13.05
N PHE A 149 12.54 -34.78 -11.89
CA PHE A 149 11.45 -35.78 -11.79
C PHE A 149 10.08 -35.09 -11.79
N PRO A 150 9.09 -35.55 -12.59
CA PRO A 150 9.00 -36.84 -13.28
C PRO A 150 9.51 -36.85 -14.74
N GLY A 151 10.14 -35.77 -15.21
CA GLY A 151 10.67 -35.67 -16.58
C GLY A 151 11.72 -36.74 -16.92
N GLU A 152 11.89 -37.03 -18.21
CA GLU A 152 12.83 -38.06 -18.68
C GLU A 152 14.26 -37.55 -18.91
N THR A 153 14.45 -36.24 -19.05
CA THR A 153 15.76 -35.64 -19.39
C THR A 153 16.44 -35.03 -18.16
N ASN A 154 17.78 -35.08 -18.12
CA ASN A 154 18.63 -34.39 -17.13
C ASN A 154 18.36 -34.72 -15.64
N LYS A 155 18.03 -35.98 -15.32
CA LYS A 155 17.90 -36.44 -13.93
C LYS A 155 19.23 -36.30 -13.18
N LYS A 156 19.22 -35.57 -12.06
CA LYS A 156 20.37 -35.48 -11.16
C LYS A 156 19.95 -35.91 -9.77
N ILE A 157 20.75 -36.79 -9.17
CA ILE A 157 20.58 -37.26 -7.79
C ILE A 157 21.80 -36.80 -7.01
N LEU A 158 21.58 -35.97 -6.00
CA LEU A 158 22.62 -35.47 -5.12
C LEU A 158 22.38 -36.06 -3.72
N ASN A 159 23.31 -36.87 -3.25
CA ASN A 159 23.34 -37.29 -1.85
C ASN A 159 24.18 -36.29 -1.05
N PHE A 160 23.70 -35.89 0.11
CA PHE A 160 24.37 -34.94 0.97
C PHE A 160 24.29 -35.37 2.43
N ASP A 161 25.37 -35.14 3.16
CA ASP A 161 25.38 -35.34 4.61
C ASP A 161 24.75 -34.13 5.31
N LEU A 162 25.04 -32.92 4.82
CA LEU A 162 24.53 -31.64 5.31
C LEU A 162 24.16 -30.75 4.13
N TYR A 163 22.96 -30.19 4.16
CA TYR A 163 22.50 -29.24 3.15
C TYR A 163 21.65 -28.15 3.79
N ASP A 164 22.04 -26.90 3.60
CA ASP A 164 21.32 -25.74 4.11
C ASP A 164 20.41 -25.17 3.00
N LEU A 165 19.10 -25.32 3.17
CA LEU A 165 18.09 -24.76 2.28
C LEU A 165 17.64 -23.39 2.82
N GLN A 166 17.86 -22.32 2.06
CA GLN A 166 17.32 -21.01 2.40
C GLN A 166 15.82 -20.97 2.11
N ILE A 167 15.02 -20.74 3.15
CA ILE A 167 13.56 -20.63 3.04
C ILE A 167 13.15 -19.17 2.93
N ILE A 168 13.77 -18.30 3.73
CA ILE A 168 13.49 -16.86 3.76
C ILE A 168 14.78 -16.08 3.51
N ASP A 169 14.71 -15.14 2.59
CA ASP A 169 15.76 -14.15 2.39
C ASP A 169 15.73 -13.11 3.52
N GLY A 170 16.83 -13.03 4.25
CA GLY A 170 16.97 -12.12 5.38
C GLY A 170 16.94 -10.64 5.00
N GLU A 171 17.29 -10.27 3.76
CA GLU A 171 17.15 -8.88 3.30
C GLU A 171 15.68 -8.47 3.15
N VAL A 172 14.85 -9.39 2.66
CA VAL A 172 13.39 -9.19 2.54
C VAL A 172 12.76 -9.14 3.93
N GLN A 173 13.16 -10.03 4.84
CA GLN A 173 12.68 -10.05 6.23
C GLN A 173 13.08 -8.77 6.99
N ARG A 174 14.32 -8.30 6.83
CA ARG A 174 14.81 -7.04 7.42
C ARG A 174 14.09 -5.84 6.86
N SER A 175 13.87 -5.80 5.54
CA SER A 175 13.14 -4.71 4.91
C SER A 175 11.69 -4.64 5.38
N ALA A 176 11.00 -5.78 5.47
CA ALA A 176 9.62 -5.86 5.96
C ALA A 176 9.49 -5.53 7.46
N SER A 177 10.39 -6.04 8.30
CA SER A 177 10.42 -5.74 9.74
C SER A 177 10.77 -4.28 10.01
N ASN A 178 11.77 -3.71 9.32
CA ASN A 178 12.10 -2.29 9.43
C ASN A 178 10.94 -1.41 8.96
N TYR A 179 10.24 -1.80 7.90
CA TYR A 179 9.07 -1.08 7.41
C TYR A 179 7.91 -1.13 8.43
N SER A 180 7.58 -2.32 8.96
CA SER A 180 6.57 -2.48 10.02
C SER A 180 6.91 -1.68 11.28
N LYS A 181 8.21 -1.61 11.63
CA LYS A 181 8.69 -0.80 12.77
C LYS A 181 8.46 0.70 12.53
N VAL A 182 8.79 1.22 11.34
CA VAL A 182 8.55 2.63 10.98
C VAL A 182 7.06 2.95 11.00
N GLU A 183 6.21 2.08 10.45
CA GLU A 183 4.76 2.29 10.46
C GLU A 183 4.14 2.24 11.87
N GLY A 184 4.80 1.57 12.82
CA GLY A 184 4.39 1.51 14.24
C GLY A 184 4.92 2.66 15.11
N GLN A 185 5.81 3.51 14.61
CA GLN A 185 6.35 4.63 15.38
C GLN A 185 5.27 5.69 15.65
N ARG A 186 5.37 6.36 16.80
CA ARG A 186 4.47 7.48 17.13
C ARG A 186 4.70 8.60 16.12
N THR A 187 3.62 9.28 15.73
CA THR A 187 3.68 10.33 14.70
C THR A 187 4.63 11.47 15.09
N LEU A 188 4.78 11.75 16.40
CA LEU A 188 5.72 12.75 16.90
C LEU A 188 7.19 12.34 16.72
N ASP A 189 7.49 11.05 16.82
CA ASP A 189 8.87 10.55 16.68
C ASP A 189 9.32 10.57 15.20
N LEU A 190 8.37 10.60 14.26
CA LEU A 190 8.64 10.76 12.83
C LEU A 190 8.97 12.22 12.47
N LEU A 191 8.57 13.20 13.29
CA LEU A 191 8.85 14.61 13.02
C LEU A 191 10.33 14.90 13.25
N GLY A 192 11.03 15.34 12.21
CA GLY A 192 12.46 15.67 12.28
C GLY A 192 13.40 14.48 12.14
N SER A 193 12.87 13.29 11.81
CA SER A 193 13.71 12.16 11.38
C SER A 193 14.37 12.46 10.03
N ASN A 194 15.66 12.15 9.90
CA ASN A 194 16.38 12.22 8.62
C ASN A 194 16.17 10.96 7.75
N ASP A 195 15.40 9.98 8.22
CA ASP A 195 15.06 8.79 7.44
C ASP A 195 13.95 9.11 6.43
N LEU A 196 14.19 8.74 5.16
CA LEU A 196 13.26 8.90 4.07
C LEU A 196 11.99 8.08 4.29
N LYS A 197 12.11 6.88 4.86
CA LYS A 197 10.95 6.02 5.14
C LYS A 197 10.06 6.62 6.22
N ALA A 198 10.68 7.15 7.30
CA ALA A 198 9.96 7.88 8.34
C ALA A 198 9.24 9.12 7.79
N THR A 199 9.91 9.88 6.93
CA THR A 199 9.30 11.06 6.28
C THR A 199 8.15 10.69 5.36
N ALA A 200 8.31 9.62 4.56
CA ALA A 200 7.24 9.12 3.69
C ALA A 200 6.02 8.64 4.47
N GLU A 201 6.24 7.97 5.60
CA GLU A 201 5.16 7.52 6.48
C GLU A 201 4.42 8.70 7.12
N LEU A 202 5.13 9.72 7.60
CA LEU A 202 4.52 10.93 8.13
C LEU A 202 3.64 11.62 7.07
N GLN A 203 4.16 11.80 5.87
CA GLN A 203 3.40 12.41 4.76
C GLN A 203 2.21 11.54 4.35
N TRP A 204 2.36 10.22 4.37
CA TRP A 204 1.27 9.29 4.10
C TRP A 204 0.14 9.43 5.11
N ARG A 205 0.45 9.48 6.42
CA ARG A 205 -0.53 9.68 7.50
C ARG A 205 -1.33 10.98 7.32
N LEU A 206 -0.66 12.07 6.94
CA LEU A 206 -1.31 13.37 6.68
C LEU A 206 -2.06 13.42 5.34
N SER A 207 -1.63 12.63 4.35
CA SER A 207 -2.26 12.56 3.04
C SER A 207 -3.67 11.96 3.12
N GLN A 208 -3.92 11.00 4.00
CA GLN A 208 -5.23 10.36 4.15
C GLN A 208 -6.35 11.34 4.58
N PRO A 209 -6.21 12.13 5.66
CA PRO A 209 -7.22 13.12 6.02
C PRO A 209 -7.30 14.25 4.98
N LEU A 210 -6.18 14.72 4.42
CA LEU A 210 -6.19 15.74 3.36
C LEU A 210 -6.99 15.29 2.13
N SER A 211 -6.86 14.02 1.75
CA SER A 211 -7.61 13.40 0.65
C SER A 211 -9.13 13.52 0.85
N VAL A 212 -9.62 13.41 2.08
CA VAL A 212 -11.05 13.56 2.37
C VAL A 212 -11.53 14.98 2.08
N LEU A 213 -10.75 16.01 2.41
CA LEU A 213 -11.10 17.40 2.09
C LEU A 213 -11.17 17.61 0.58
N ILE A 214 -10.13 17.17 -0.14
CA ILE A 214 -10.00 17.33 -1.60
C ILE A 214 -11.12 16.58 -2.33
N LEU A 215 -11.34 15.30 -2.00
CA LEU A 215 -12.34 14.47 -2.66
C LEU A 215 -13.78 14.87 -2.28
N SER A 216 -14.00 15.48 -1.12
CA SER A 216 -15.31 16.04 -0.77
C SER A 216 -15.73 17.13 -1.76
N ILE A 217 -14.79 18.01 -2.15
CA ILE A 217 -15.04 19.06 -3.16
C ILE A 217 -15.36 18.41 -4.51
N LEU A 218 -14.54 17.46 -4.95
CA LEU A 218 -14.79 16.73 -6.21
C LEU A 218 -16.14 16.01 -6.20
N GLY A 219 -16.52 15.41 -5.07
CA GLY A 219 -17.78 14.70 -4.91
C GLY A 219 -19.00 15.59 -5.12
N ILE A 220 -18.92 16.88 -4.77
CA ILE A 220 -19.99 17.86 -5.04
C ILE A 220 -20.08 18.11 -6.55
N LEU A 221 -18.94 18.31 -7.21
CA LEU A 221 -18.89 18.56 -8.66
C LEU A 221 -19.38 17.35 -9.48
N LEU A 222 -19.04 16.12 -9.08
CA LEU A 222 -19.50 14.90 -9.73
C LEU A 222 -20.98 14.57 -9.41
N GLY A 223 -21.45 14.95 -8.22
CA GLY A 223 -22.84 14.71 -7.80
C GLY A 223 -23.88 15.48 -8.60
N LYS A 224 -23.47 16.60 -9.22
CA LYS A 224 -24.31 17.39 -10.12
C LYS A 224 -24.51 16.63 -11.44
N ALA A 225 -25.42 15.66 -11.44
CA ALA A 225 -25.82 14.90 -12.62
C ALA A 225 -26.82 15.71 -13.45
N SER A 226 -26.69 15.66 -14.78
CA SER A 226 -27.75 16.14 -15.67
C SER A 226 -29.03 15.33 -15.41
N PRO A 227 -30.23 15.94 -15.33
CA PRO A 227 -31.50 15.23 -15.16
C PRO A 227 -31.73 14.11 -16.19
N ARG A 228 -30.99 14.15 -17.30
CA ARG A 228 -31.07 13.23 -18.45
C ARG A 228 -29.88 12.27 -18.56
N GLY A 229 -28.88 12.39 -17.67
CA GLY A 229 -27.67 11.56 -17.66
C GLY A 229 -27.88 10.23 -16.96
N GLY A 230 -27.21 9.18 -17.45
CA GLY A 230 -27.30 7.82 -16.94
C GLY A 230 -27.18 7.71 -15.41
N LYS A 231 -28.00 6.84 -14.82
CA LYS A 231 -28.07 6.58 -13.37
C LYS A 231 -26.67 6.30 -12.81
N ASN A 232 -26.24 7.08 -11.81
CA ASN A 232 -25.05 6.85 -10.99
C ASN A 232 -23.67 6.97 -11.68
N LEU A 233 -23.58 7.51 -12.90
CA LEU A 233 -22.30 7.65 -13.61
C LEU A 233 -21.27 8.47 -12.79
N GLY A 234 -21.72 9.49 -12.06
CA GLY A 234 -20.84 10.28 -11.18
C GLY A 234 -20.21 9.48 -10.04
N VAL A 235 -20.89 8.43 -9.53
CA VAL A 235 -20.31 7.55 -8.50
C VAL A 235 -19.24 6.65 -9.12
N LEU A 236 -19.52 6.06 -10.28
CA LEU A 236 -18.56 5.22 -11.00
C LEU A 236 -17.28 6.01 -11.31
N ILE A 237 -17.41 7.19 -11.91
CA ILE A 237 -16.28 8.09 -12.19
C ILE A 237 -15.56 8.48 -10.88
N GLY A 238 -16.31 8.78 -9.83
CA GLY A 238 -15.74 9.12 -8.52
C GLY A 238 -14.90 8.00 -7.92
N VAL A 239 -15.35 6.74 -8.03
CA VAL A 239 -14.60 5.56 -7.57
C VAL A 239 -13.32 5.38 -8.38
N VAL A 240 -13.38 5.50 -9.71
CA VAL A 240 -12.19 5.42 -10.57
C VAL A 240 -11.17 6.50 -10.18
N ILE A 241 -11.59 7.75 -10.01
CA ILE A 241 -10.69 8.83 -9.61
C ILE A 241 -10.11 8.57 -8.21
N PHE A 242 -10.92 8.08 -7.27
CA PHE A 242 -10.45 7.70 -5.94
C PHE A 242 -9.35 6.62 -6.00
N ILE A 243 -9.54 5.57 -6.81
CA ILE A 243 -8.56 4.50 -6.99
C ILE A 243 -7.27 5.06 -7.59
N LEU A 244 -7.36 5.82 -8.69
CA LEU A 244 -6.20 6.41 -9.36
C LEU A 244 -5.41 7.33 -8.42
N TYR A 245 -6.12 8.15 -7.65
CA TYR A 245 -5.53 9.08 -6.70
C TYR A 245 -4.81 8.37 -5.55
N ASN A 246 -5.41 7.35 -4.96
CA ASN A 246 -4.77 6.56 -3.90
C ASN A 246 -3.56 5.79 -4.42
N ASN A 247 -3.64 5.23 -5.63
CA ASN A 247 -2.51 4.56 -6.26
C ASN A 247 -1.37 5.55 -6.56
N ALA A 248 -1.68 6.76 -7.05
CA ALA A 248 -0.67 7.79 -7.25
C ALA A 248 0.01 8.20 -5.94
N LEU A 249 -0.74 8.31 -4.82
CA LEU A 249 -0.15 8.54 -3.49
C LEU A 249 0.75 7.38 -3.06
N LEU A 250 0.36 6.12 -3.32
CA LEU A 250 1.17 4.95 -3.01
C LEU A 250 2.48 4.92 -3.82
N ILE A 251 2.40 5.25 -5.11
CA ILE A 251 3.58 5.39 -5.99
C ILE A 251 4.49 6.51 -5.46
N ALA A 252 3.93 7.66 -5.10
CA ALA A 252 4.71 8.77 -4.53
C ALA A 252 5.38 8.40 -3.20
N LYS A 253 4.68 7.68 -2.32
CA LYS A 253 5.24 7.13 -1.07
C LYS A 253 6.41 6.21 -1.36
N SER A 254 6.22 5.21 -2.21
CA SER A 254 7.26 4.23 -2.55
C SER A 254 8.48 4.90 -3.22
N THR A 255 8.25 5.91 -4.05
CA THR A 255 9.32 6.69 -4.71
C THR A 255 10.13 7.51 -3.70
N LEU A 256 9.48 8.12 -2.71
CA LEU A 256 10.17 8.80 -1.63
C LEU A 256 10.96 7.82 -0.74
N GLU A 257 10.39 6.65 -0.43
CA GLU A 257 11.06 5.62 0.37
C GLU A 257 12.33 5.07 -0.28
N ARG A 258 12.39 5.03 -1.62
CA ARG A 258 13.59 4.63 -2.38
C ARG A 258 14.62 5.76 -2.52
N GLY A 259 14.26 7.01 -2.20
CA GLY A 259 15.14 8.17 -2.39
C GLY A 259 15.13 8.76 -3.79
N ASP A 260 14.19 8.35 -4.64
CA ASP A 260 14.01 8.87 -5.99
C ASP A 260 13.32 10.27 -6.00
N SER A 261 12.82 10.74 -4.85
CA SER A 261 12.10 12.01 -4.68
C SER A 261 12.64 12.81 -3.51
N ILE A 262 12.55 14.14 -3.60
CA ILE A 262 12.99 15.06 -2.55
C ILE A 262 11.95 15.07 -1.43
N PRO A 263 12.34 14.92 -0.15
CA PRO A 263 11.42 14.89 0.99
C PRO A 263 10.42 16.05 1.06
N ILE A 264 10.83 17.26 0.69
CA ILE A 264 9.94 18.42 0.72
C ILE A 264 8.79 18.33 -0.29
N VAL A 265 9.01 17.66 -1.43
CA VAL A 265 7.99 17.44 -2.46
C VAL A 265 7.18 16.20 -2.14
N GLY A 266 7.87 15.08 -1.87
CA GLY A 266 7.34 13.82 -1.38
C GLY A 266 6.00 13.42 -2.02
N LEU A 267 4.93 13.39 -1.23
CA LEU A 267 3.56 13.05 -1.67
C LEU A 267 2.73 14.28 -2.08
N TRP A 268 3.16 15.49 -1.72
CA TRP A 268 2.36 16.71 -1.85
C TRP A 268 2.01 17.06 -3.29
N TRP A 269 2.88 16.73 -4.24
CA TRP A 269 2.62 16.97 -5.66
C TRP A 269 1.36 16.27 -6.17
N VAL A 270 1.01 15.10 -5.61
CA VAL A 270 -0.22 14.36 -5.98
C VAL A 270 -1.46 15.13 -5.54
N HIS A 271 -1.44 15.70 -4.33
CA HIS A 271 -2.51 16.56 -3.81
C HIS A 271 -2.67 17.82 -4.66
N VAL A 272 -1.55 18.46 -5.01
CA VAL A 272 -1.53 19.66 -5.87
C VAL A 272 -2.12 19.34 -7.25
N LEU A 273 -1.73 18.21 -7.85
CA LEU A 273 -2.26 17.77 -9.14
C LEU A 273 -3.76 17.50 -9.07
N MET A 274 -4.24 16.84 -8.02
CA MET A 274 -5.68 16.60 -7.81
C MET A 274 -6.45 17.91 -7.64
N LEU A 275 -5.93 18.86 -6.86
CA LEU A 275 -6.53 20.18 -6.69
C LEU A 275 -6.59 20.95 -8.02
N LEU A 276 -5.53 20.88 -8.82
CA LEU A 276 -5.47 21.48 -10.15
C LEU A 276 -6.50 20.83 -11.09
N PHE A 277 -6.62 19.51 -11.07
CA PHE A 277 -7.65 18.78 -11.82
C PHE A 277 -9.06 19.23 -11.41
N ILE A 278 -9.36 19.33 -10.12
CA ILE A 278 -10.64 19.81 -9.60
C ILE A 278 -10.92 21.24 -10.06
N LEU A 279 -9.91 22.11 -10.02
CA LEU A 279 -10.02 23.50 -10.43
C LEU A 279 -10.29 23.64 -11.94
N ILE A 280 -9.59 22.88 -12.78
CA ILE A 280 -9.85 22.82 -14.22
C ILE A 280 -11.26 22.31 -14.48
N PHE A 281 -11.65 21.22 -13.82
CA PHE A 281 -12.98 20.62 -13.96
C PHE A 281 -14.10 21.60 -13.56
N TYR A 282 -13.89 22.36 -12.47
CA TYR A 282 -14.79 23.42 -12.03
C TYR A 282 -14.94 24.52 -13.10
N PHE A 283 -13.83 25.03 -13.66
CA PHE A 283 -13.88 26.08 -14.67
C PHE A 283 -14.49 25.63 -16.00
N TYR A 284 -14.17 24.41 -16.44
CA TYR A 284 -14.77 23.79 -17.61
C TYR A 284 -16.29 23.73 -17.46
N ARG A 285 -16.77 23.29 -16.29
CA ARG A 285 -18.20 23.17 -16.00
C ARG A 285 -18.95 24.50 -15.97
N HIS A 286 -18.31 25.58 -15.56
CA HIS A 286 -18.90 26.91 -15.51
C HIS A 286 -18.72 27.74 -16.78
N GLY A 287 -18.16 27.17 -17.86
CA GLY A 287 -18.00 27.86 -19.15
C GLY A 287 -17.03 29.04 -19.12
N LYS A 288 -16.22 29.18 -18.06
CA LYS A 288 -15.24 30.27 -17.91
C LYS A 288 -13.85 29.90 -18.36
N PHE A 289 -13.62 28.63 -18.73
CA PHE A 289 -12.29 28.12 -19.05
C PHE A 289 -11.64 28.83 -20.23
N THR A 290 -12.40 29.12 -21.29
CA THR A 290 -11.93 29.88 -22.46
C THR A 290 -11.61 31.33 -22.10
N HIS A 291 -12.50 32.01 -21.37
CA HIS A 291 -12.32 33.41 -20.97
C HIS A 291 -11.08 33.66 -20.07
N TYR A 292 -10.68 32.70 -19.23
CA TYR A 292 -9.48 32.83 -18.40
C TYR A 292 -8.20 32.42 -19.13
N LEU A 293 -8.24 31.43 -20.02
CA LEU A 293 -7.09 31.11 -20.87
C LEU A 293 -6.74 32.28 -21.78
N ASP A 294 -7.74 32.92 -22.40
CA ASP A 294 -7.54 34.14 -23.20
C ASP A 294 -6.87 35.24 -22.37
N LYS A 295 -7.31 35.42 -21.12
CA LYS A 295 -6.74 36.43 -20.21
C LYS A 295 -5.33 36.10 -19.71
N ILE A 296 -4.98 34.82 -19.58
CA ILE A 296 -3.61 34.38 -19.22
C ILE A 296 -2.70 34.53 -20.43
N VAL A 297 -3.15 34.11 -21.62
CA VAL A 297 -2.43 34.26 -22.89
C VAL A 297 -2.20 35.74 -23.20
N ASP A 298 -3.21 36.61 -23.03
CA ASP A 298 -3.06 38.07 -23.18
C ASP A 298 -2.07 38.66 -22.19
N LYS A 299 -2.03 38.15 -20.95
CA LYS A 299 -1.10 38.63 -19.92
C LYS A 299 0.35 38.18 -20.16
N PHE A 300 0.54 37.04 -20.81
CA PHE A 300 1.86 36.60 -21.27
C PHE A 300 2.28 37.31 -22.57
N SER A 301 1.35 37.52 -23.51
CA SER A 301 1.55 38.28 -24.75
C SER A 301 1.94 39.75 -24.50
N PHE A 302 1.32 40.42 -23.52
CA PHE A 302 1.68 41.80 -23.16
C PHE A 302 3.07 41.94 -22.51
N LYS A 303 3.63 40.86 -21.95
CA LYS A 303 4.93 40.92 -21.28
C LYS A 303 6.08 40.92 -22.28
N ASP A 304 5.90 40.31 -23.46
CA ASP A 304 6.88 40.32 -24.55
C ASP A 304 6.90 41.66 -25.32
N VAL A 305 5.83 42.45 -25.27
CA VAL A 305 5.77 43.77 -25.93
C VAL A 305 6.36 44.90 -25.06
N SER A 306 6.42 44.73 -23.73
CA SER A 306 6.96 45.78 -22.84
C SER A 306 8.48 45.77 -22.65
N ASN A 307 9.17 44.69 -23.07
CA ASN A 307 10.64 44.58 -23.04
C ASN A 307 11.30 44.92 -24.39
N ALA A 308 10.53 45.40 -25.36
CA ALA A 308 11.00 45.87 -26.65
C ALA A 308 10.66 47.36 -26.83
N LYS A 309 11.25 48.21 -25.99
CA LYS A 309 11.41 49.65 -26.25
C LYS A 309 12.55 50.23 -25.43
#